data_AF-A0A834KMD3-F1
#
_entry.id   AF-A0A834KMD3-F1
#
_cell.length_a   1.000
_cell.length_b   1.000
_cell.length_c   1.000
_cell.angle_alpha   90.00
_cell.angle_beta   90.00
_cell.angle_gamma   90.00
#
_symmetry.space_group_name_H-M   'P 1'
#
loop_
_entity.id
_entity.type
_entity.pdbx_description
1 polymer ?
#
loop_
_entity_poly.entity_id
_entity_poly.type
_entity_poly.pdbx_seq_one_letter_code
_entity_poly.pdbx_strand_id
1 'polypeptide(L)'
;MSDYFEEMGWTPLGDGEAPNHLIHMARLLRDSGMWELLDQDTKLPPPASKEALNTLEDIQISSSESKQCPVCIKEFEIGNLVKTLPCRHTFHKDCIIPWLGKTNSCPLCRYELPTDDEDYEMYRKEKKRSVQRKKDLETLHDSMFM
;
A
#
# COMPACT_ATOMS: atom_id res chain seq x y z
N MET A 1 -8.56 33.66 15.98
CA MET A 1 -8.06 32.49 15.24
C MET A 1 -7.74 31.48 16.33
N SER A 2 -8.64 30.53 16.55
CA SER A 2 -8.39 29.42 17.49
C SER A 2 -7.12 28.71 17.04
N ASP A 3 -6.27 28.36 17.99
CA ASP A 3 -5.05 27.63 17.69
C ASP A 3 -5.46 26.20 17.30
N TYR A 4 -4.90 25.66 16.22
CA TYR A 4 -5.28 24.36 15.62
C TYR A 4 -5.33 23.21 16.65
N PHE A 5 -4.54 23.33 17.72
CA PHE A 5 -4.47 22.39 18.82
C PHE A 5 -5.72 22.39 19.71
N GLU A 6 -6.40 23.53 19.90
CA GLU A 6 -7.62 23.65 20.70
C GLU A 6 -8.83 23.02 19.98
N GLU A 7 -8.91 23.15 18.64
CA GLU A 7 -9.99 22.56 17.83
C GLU A 7 -9.96 21.03 17.81
N MET A 8 -8.77 20.43 17.94
CA MET A 8 -8.59 18.99 17.99
C MET A 8 -8.68 18.41 19.41
N GLY A 9 -8.83 19.26 20.44
CA GLY A 9 -8.94 18.83 21.84
C GLY A 9 -7.65 18.29 22.45
N TRP A 10 -6.48 18.72 21.95
CA TRP A 10 -5.19 18.23 22.45
C TRP A 10 -4.70 19.14 23.57
N THR A 11 -4.71 18.63 24.80
CA THR A 11 -4.16 19.36 25.96
C THR A 11 -2.73 18.92 26.26
N PRO A 12 -1.82 19.86 26.59
CA PRO A 12 -0.51 19.52 27.13
C PRO A 12 -0.64 18.63 28.38
N LEU A 13 0.29 17.69 28.57
CA LEU A 13 0.31 16.87 29.77
C LEU A 13 0.50 17.73 31.01
N GLY A 14 -0.28 17.44 32.07
CA GLY A 14 -0.14 18.09 33.36
C GLY A 14 1.16 17.73 34.07
N ASP A 15 1.49 18.50 35.08
CA ASP A 15 2.61 18.28 35.98
C ASP A 15 2.48 16.93 36.72
N GLY A 16 3.33 15.98 36.34
CA GLY A 16 3.37 14.62 36.89
C GLY A 16 2.67 13.55 36.04
N GLU A 17 2.03 13.93 34.94
CA GLU A 17 1.49 12.95 33.98
C GLU A 17 2.59 12.44 33.05
N ALA A 18 2.82 11.12 33.08
CA ALA A 18 3.74 10.48 32.16
C ALA A 18 3.09 10.37 30.77
N PRO A 19 3.80 10.67 29.67
CA PRO A 19 3.26 10.52 28.33
C PRO A 19 2.88 9.06 28.11
N ASN A 20 1.83 8.82 27.32
CA ASN A 20 1.29 7.49 27.05
C ASN A 20 2.43 6.47 26.90
N HIS A 21 2.52 5.53 27.84
CA HIS A 21 3.61 4.57 27.91
C HIS A 21 3.79 3.83 26.59
N LEU A 22 2.73 3.62 25.82
CA LEU A 22 2.79 3.03 24.49
C LEU A 22 3.58 3.88 23.49
N ILE A 23 3.46 5.21 23.55
CA ILE A 23 4.21 6.13 22.68
C ILE A 23 5.69 6.13 23.08
N HIS A 24 5.98 6.14 24.39
CA HIS A 24 7.35 6.02 24.89
C HIS A 24 7.99 4.68 24.53
N MET A 25 7.24 3.59 24.65
CA MET A 25 7.68 2.26 24.23
C MET A 25 7.91 2.21 22.71
N ALA A 26 7.02 2.77 21.90
CA ALA A 26 7.21 2.86 20.45
C ALA A 26 8.48 3.64 20.07
N ARG A 27 8.79 4.72 20.80
CA ARG A 27 10.01 5.50 20.61
C ARG A 27 11.26 4.73 21.04
N LEU A 28 11.23 4.08 22.21
CA LEU A 28 12.32 3.24 22.70
C LEU A 28 12.59 2.05 21.77
N LEU A 29 11.56 1.40 21.22
CA LEU A 29 11.70 0.31 20.26
C LEU A 29 12.35 0.78 18.95
N ARG A 30 11.99 1.97 18.47
CA ARG A 30 12.60 2.60 17.30
C ARG A 30 14.07 2.97 17.56
N ASP A 31 14.35 3.62 18.69
CA ASP A 31 15.67 4.17 19.02
C ASP A 31 16.68 3.06 19.39
N SER A 32 16.21 1.95 19.97
CA SER A 32 17.05 0.78 20.30
C SER A 32 17.33 -0.14 19.11
N GLY A 33 16.78 0.15 17.92
CA GLY A 33 16.85 -0.75 16.77
C GLY A 33 16.10 -2.08 16.97
N MET A 34 15.46 -2.29 18.13
CA MET A 34 14.67 -3.49 18.41
C MET A 34 13.40 -3.58 17.57
N TRP A 35 12.97 -2.47 16.96
CA TRP A 35 11.91 -2.50 15.96
C TRP A 35 12.24 -3.46 14.80
N GLU A 36 13.51 -3.55 14.36
CA GLU A 36 13.93 -4.48 13.28
C GLU A 36 13.80 -5.96 13.67
N LEU A 37 13.82 -6.29 14.96
CA LEU A 37 13.75 -7.66 15.48
C LEU A 37 12.31 -8.13 15.72
N LEU A 38 11.38 -7.21 15.94
CA LEU A 38 9.94 -7.49 16.09
C LEU A 38 9.18 -7.39 14.76
N ASP A 39 9.76 -6.76 13.75
CA ASP A 39 9.12 -6.53 12.47
C ASP A 39 9.59 -7.56 11.43
N GLN A 40 8.97 -8.75 11.46
CA GLN A 40 9.11 -9.74 10.38
C GLN A 40 8.48 -9.29 9.05
N ASP A 41 7.84 -8.12 8.98
CA ASP A 41 6.98 -7.70 7.86
C ASP A 41 7.44 -6.39 7.16
N THR A 42 8.53 -5.71 7.57
CA THR A 42 9.05 -4.50 6.91
C THR A 42 9.92 -4.76 5.69
N LYS A 43 9.86 -5.94 5.07
CA LYS A 43 10.35 -6.05 3.70
C LYS A 43 9.44 -5.17 2.84
N LEU A 44 9.93 -3.96 2.55
CA LEU A 44 9.26 -3.06 1.62
C LEU A 44 8.97 -3.84 0.34
N PRO A 45 7.76 -3.73 -0.23
CA PRO A 45 7.43 -4.41 -1.46
C PRO A 45 8.51 -4.12 -2.50
N PRO A 46 9.14 -5.15 -3.10
CA PRO A 46 10.17 -4.97 -4.08
C PRO A 46 9.61 -4.24 -5.31
N PRO A 47 10.48 -3.71 -6.18
CA PRO A 47 10.03 -3.11 -7.43
C PRO A 47 9.27 -4.13 -8.29
N ALA A 48 8.32 -3.64 -9.09
CA ALA A 48 7.65 -4.47 -10.09
C ALA A 48 8.65 -4.96 -11.14
N SER A 49 8.41 -6.15 -11.69
CA SER A 49 9.23 -6.67 -12.79
C SER A 49 9.14 -5.76 -14.01
N LYS A 50 10.24 -5.59 -14.72
CA LYS A 50 10.27 -4.78 -15.96
C LYS A 50 9.30 -5.32 -17.00
N GLU A 51 9.14 -6.64 -17.03
CA GLU A 51 8.17 -7.32 -17.90
C GLU A 51 6.74 -6.91 -17.54
N ALA A 52 6.37 -6.94 -16.25
CA ALA A 52 5.02 -6.54 -15.81
C ALA A 52 4.70 -5.10 -16.19
N LEU A 53 5.68 -4.19 -16.17
CA LEU A 53 5.50 -2.80 -16.61
C LEU A 53 5.25 -2.67 -18.12
N ASN A 54 5.93 -3.49 -18.92
CA ASN A 54 5.79 -3.48 -20.37
C ASN A 54 4.45 -4.10 -20.82
N THR A 55 3.91 -5.06 -20.06
CA THR A 55 2.60 -5.67 -20.34
C THR A 55 1.41 -4.76 -20.01
N LEU A 56 1.62 -3.67 -19.27
CA LEU A 56 0.53 -2.75 -18.92
C LEU A 56 -0.09 -2.10 -20.16
N GLU A 57 -1.42 -2.13 -20.23
CA GLU A 57 -2.19 -1.56 -21.32
C GLU A 57 -2.00 -0.03 -21.40
N ASP A 58 -1.56 0.44 -22.57
CA ASP A 58 -1.56 1.85 -22.94
C ASP A 58 -2.91 2.21 -23.54
N ILE A 59 -3.64 3.09 -22.85
CA ILE A 59 -4.92 3.61 -23.34
C ILE A 59 -4.72 5.08 -23.69
N GLN A 60 -5.20 5.48 -24.87
CA GLN A 60 -5.33 6.89 -25.22
C GLN A 60 -6.70 7.38 -24.79
N ILE A 61 -6.72 8.51 -24.09
CA ILE A 61 -7.98 9.09 -23.62
C ILE A 61 -8.64 9.80 -24.80
N SER A 62 -9.76 9.22 -25.25
CA SER A 62 -10.56 9.67 -26.39
C SER A 62 -11.81 10.45 -26.00
N SER A 63 -12.21 10.42 -24.73
CA SER A 63 -13.40 11.09 -24.21
C SER A 63 -13.04 11.98 -23.03
N SER A 64 -13.67 13.15 -22.97
CA SER A 64 -13.57 14.16 -21.91
C SER A 64 -14.27 13.72 -20.61
N GLU A 65 -14.21 12.43 -20.26
CA GLU A 65 -14.54 12.03 -18.90
C GLU A 65 -13.42 12.58 -18.01
N SER A 66 -13.76 13.56 -17.17
CA SER A 66 -12.86 14.23 -16.23
C SER A 66 -12.31 13.25 -15.19
N LYS A 67 -11.41 12.38 -15.63
CA LYS A 67 -10.61 11.51 -14.77
C LYS A 67 -9.34 12.27 -14.40
N GLN A 68 -8.95 12.13 -13.14
CA GLN A 68 -7.77 12.77 -12.58
C GLN A 68 -6.76 11.70 -12.17
N CYS A 69 -5.48 11.93 -12.42
CA CYS A 69 -4.44 11.05 -11.94
C CYS A 69 -4.28 11.23 -10.43
N PRO A 70 -4.47 10.17 -9.60
CA PRO A 70 -4.40 10.29 -8.14
C PRO A 70 -2.98 10.51 -7.61
N VAL A 71 -1.95 10.32 -8.44
CA VAL A 71 -0.53 10.51 -8.03
C VAL A 71 -0.11 11.97 -8.16
N CYS A 72 -0.43 12.63 -9.28
CA CYS A 72 -0.08 14.03 -9.51
C CYS A 72 -1.24 15.01 -9.32
N ILE A 73 -2.46 14.50 -9.10
CA ILE A 73 -3.67 15.30 -8.87
C ILE A 73 -3.96 16.22 -10.08
N LYS A 74 -3.57 15.80 -11.29
CA LYS A 74 -3.85 16.51 -12.55
C LYS A 74 -4.87 15.76 -13.40
N GLU A 75 -5.70 16.51 -14.12
CA GLU A 75 -6.63 15.97 -15.10
C GLU A 75 -5.89 15.30 -16.24
N PHE A 76 -6.51 14.28 -16.82
CA PHE A 76 -5.98 13.68 -18.03
C PHE A 76 -6.37 14.49 -19.26
N GLU A 77 -5.38 14.87 -20.08
CA GLU A 77 -5.63 15.57 -21.34
C GLU A 77 -5.95 14.58 -22.47
N ILE A 78 -6.76 15.04 -23.44
CA ILE A 78 -7.14 14.26 -24.61
C ILE A 78 -5.87 13.96 -25.43
N GLY A 79 -5.67 12.68 -25.75
CA GLY A 79 -4.47 12.22 -26.48
C GLY A 79 -3.26 11.87 -25.59
N ASN A 80 -3.31 12.10 -24.27
CA ASN A 80 -2.26 11.62 -23.37
C ASN A 80 -2.29 10.09 -23.24
N LEU A 81 -1.09 9.50 -23.19
CA LEU A 81 -0.90 8.07 -22.94
C LEU A 81 -1.03 7.79 -21.45
N VAL A 82 -2.07 7.05 -21.07
CA VAL A 82 -2.25 6.57 -19.70
C VAL A 82 -2.00 5.07 -19.63
N LYS A 83 -1.47 4.64 -18.49
CA LYS A 83 -1.25 3.25 -18.16
C LYS A 83 -2.37 2.76 -17.25
N THR A 84 -2.95 1.61 -17.61
CA THR A 84 -3.98 0.95 -16.79
C THR A 84 -3.38 -0.29 -16.13
N LEU A 85 -3.51 -0.40 -14.81
CA LEU A 85 -3.10 -1.59 -14.07
C LEU A 85 -4.14 -2.72 -14.21
N PRO A 86 -3.76 -3.99 -13.95
CA PRO A 86 -4.69 -5.13 -13.95
C PRO A 86 -5.86 -4.98 -12.96
N CYS A 87 -5.71 -4.13 -11.94
CA CYS A 87 -6.76 -3.75 -11.00
C CYS A 87 -7.72 -2.65 -11.50
N ARG A 88 -7.63 -2.28 -12.80
CA ARG A 88 -8.46 -1.26 -13.50
C ARG A 88 -8.25 0.19 -13.06
N HIS A 89 -7.17 0.47 -12.34
CA HIS A 89 -6.80 1.85 -11.97
C HIS A 89 -5.89 2.47 -13.04
N THR A 90 -6.14 3.74 -13.38
CA THR A 90 -5.49 4.48 -14.47
C THR A 90 -4.58 5.59 -13.95
N PHE A 91 -3.41 5.74 -14.57
CA PHE A 91 -2.40 6.71 -14.17
C PHE A 91 -1.63 7.24 -15.38
N HIS A 92 -1.01 8.42 -15.27
CA HIS A 92 -0.04 8.85 -16.26
C HIS A 92 1.16 7.89 -16.28
N LYS A 93 1.69 7.60 -17.47
CA LYS A 93 2.91 6.80 -17.63
C LYS A 93 4.06 7.34 -16.77
N ASP A 94 4.25 8.65 -16.78
CA ASP A 94 5.34 9.31 -16.03
C ASP A 94 5.13 9.31 -14.52
N CYS A 95 3.89 9.09 -14.04
CA CYS A 95 3.60 8.99 -12.62
C CYS A 95 3.73 7.56 -12.11
N ILE A 96 3.24 6.58 -12.88
CA ILE A 96 3.16 5.20 -12.41
C ILE A 96 4.46 4.42 -12.58
N ILE A 97 5.24 4.70 -13.62
CA ILE A 97 6.50 3.98 -13.85
C ILE A 97 7.51 4.23 -12.72
N PRO A 98 7.75 5.48 -12.25
CA PRO A 98 8.64 5.73 -11.12
C PRO A 98 8.10 5.14 -9.81
N TRP A 99 6.77 5.10 -9.63
CA TRP A 99 6.14 4.47 -8.47
C TRP A 99 6.41 2.97 -8.45
N LEU A 100 6.19 2.30 -9.59
CA LEU A 100 6.38 0.86 -9.71
C LEU A 100 7.85 0.43 -9.71
N GLY A 101 8.77 1.34 -10.03
CA GLY A 101 10.20 1.17 -9.83
C GLY A 101 10.65 1.22 -8.36
N LYS A 102 9.78 1.62 -7.44
CA LYS A 102 10.04 1.62 -5.99
C LYS A 102 9.26 0.54 -5.25
N THR A 103 8.02 0.28 -5.67
CA THR A 103 7.13 -0.71 -5.04
C THR A 103 6.30 -1.42 -6.09
N ASN A 104 5.98 -2.70 -5.92
CA ASN A 104 5.13 -3.43 -6.86
C ASN A 104 3.62 -3.22 -6.66
N SER A 105 3.19 -2.24 -5.87
CA SER A 105 1.79 -2.13 -5.43
C SER A 105 1.06 -0.93 -6.04
N CYS A 106 -0.23 -1.12 -6.37
CA CYS A 106 -1.09 -0.04 -6.84
C CYS A 106 -1.32 1.01 -5.73
N PRO A 107 -1.13 2.32 -6.01
CA PRO A 107 -1.36 3.39 -5.03
C PRO A 107 -2.78 3.43 -4.45
N LEU A 108 -3.79 2.97 -5.19
CA LEU A 108 -5.20 3.07 -4.80
C LEU A 108 -5.72 1.85 -4.04
N CYS A 109 -5.37 0.64 -4.48
CA CYS A 109 -5.96 -0.61 -3.94
C CYS A 109 -4.93 -1.60 -3.39
N ARG A 110 -3.64 -1.24 -3.41
CA ARG A 110 -2.52 -2.11 -2.98
C ARG A 110 -2.44 -3.43 -3.72
N TYR A 111 -3.08 -3.56 -4.89
CA TYR A 111 -2.89 -4.71 -5.76
C TYR A 111 -1.41 -4.83 -6.14
N GLU A 112 -0.82 -5.98 -5.82
CA GLU A 112 0.59 -6.30 -6.06
C GLU A 112 0.79 -6.89 -7.46
N LEU A 113 1.66 -6.26 -8.23
CA LEU A 113 2.18 -6.75 -9.50
C LEU A 113 3.30 -7.78 -9.26
N PRO A 114 3.58 -8.63 -10.27
CA PRO A 114 4.74 -9.52 -10.23
C PRO A 114 6.05 -8.75 -10.05
N THR A 115 7.01 -9.37 -9.37
CA THR A 115 8.36 -8.82 -9.12
C THR A 115 9.44 -9.79 -9.60
N ASP A 116 10.65 -9.28 -9.83
CA ASP A 116 11.82 -10.10 -10.18
C ASP A 116 12.48 -10.75 -8.95
N ASP A 117 11.97 -10.49 -7.74
CA ASP A 117 12.49 -11.03 -6.48
C ASP A 117 11.82 -12.39 -6.17
N GLU A 118 12.58 -13.47 -6.36
CA GLU A 118 12.11 -14.84 -6.16
C GLU A 118 11.70 -15.12 -4.70
N ASP A 119 12.47 -14.63 -3.73
CA ASP A 119 12.19 -14.82 -2.31
C ASP A 119 10.87 -14.15 -1.92
N TYR A 120 10.63 -12.93 -2.44
CA TYR A 120 9.38 -12.21 -2.22
C TYR A 120 8.18 -12.91 -2.85
N GLU A 121 8.29 -13.40 -4.09
CA GLU A 121 7.20 -14.14 -4.75
C GLU A 121 6.92 -15.48 -4.04
N MET A 122 7.95 -16.15 -3.53
CA MET A 122 7.79 -17.34 -2.69
C MET A 122 7.03 -17.03 -1.40
N TYR A 123 7.45 -16.00 -0.65
CA TYR A 123 6.76 -15.53 0.55
C TYR A 123 5.30 -15.19 0.25
N ARG A 124 5.05 -14.43 -0.82
CA ARG A 124 3.71 -14.03 -1.26
C ARG A 124 2.83 -15.25 -1.56
N LYS A 125 3.36 -16.28 -2.22
CA LYS A 125 2.65 -17.52 -2.52
C LYS A 125 2.34 -18.34 -1.28
N GLU A 126 3.28 -18.41 -0.33
CA GLU A 126 3.09 -19.08 0.96
C GLU A 126 2.01 -18.39 1.80
N LYS A 127 2.05 -17.06 1.90
CA LYS A 127 1.04 -16.25 2.60
C LYS A 127 -0.36 -16.49 2.02
N LYS A 128 -0.50 -16.48 0.68
CA LYS A 128 -1.78 -16.79 -0.01
C LYS A 128 -2.28 -18.20 0.32
N ARG A 129 -1.40 -19.21 0.32
CA ARG A 129 -1.75 -20.60 0.68
C ARG A 129 -2.17 -20.72 2.15
N SER A 130 -1.52 -20.00 3.05
CA SER A 130 -1.88 -19.98 4.47
C SER A 130 -3.27 -19.39 4.69
N VAL A 131 -3.55 -18.23 4.06
CA VAL A 131 -4.87 -17.59 4.10
C VAL A 131 -5.95 -18.50 3.52
N GLN A 132 -5.67 -19.18 2.39
CA GLN A 132 -6.63 -20.12 1.81
C GLN A 132 -6.94 -21.29 2.74
N ARG A 133 -5.90 -21.95 3.31
CA ARG A 133 -6.09 -23.03 4.29
C ARG A 133 -6.97 -22.62 5.46
N LYS A 134 -6.80 -21.38 5.95
CA LYS A 134 -7.63 -20.84 7.03
C LYS A 134 -9.09 -20.69 6.61
N LYS A 135 -9.35 -20.15 5.41
CA LYS A 135 -10.71 -20.02 4.85
C LYS A 135 -11.36 -21.38 4.62
N ASP A 136 -10.61 -22.36 4.13
CA ASP A 136 -11.12 -23.73 3.94
C ASP A 136 -11.51 -24.35 5.28
N LEU A 137 -10.68 -24.17 6.32
CA LEU A 137 -10.96 -24.65 7.68
C LEU A 137 -12.18 -23.97 8.30
N GLU A 138 -12.35 -22.66 8.08
CA GLU A 138 -13.53 -21.90 8.50
C GLU A 138 -14.80 -22.37 7.78
N THR A 139 -14.70 -22.63 6.47
CA THR A 139 -15.81 -23.17 5.68
C THR A 139 -16.22 -24.57 6.19
N LEU A 140 -15.25 -25.41 6.55
CA LEU A 140 -15.53 -26.72 7.15
C LEU A 140 -16.18 -26.59 8.53
N HIS A 141 -15.69 -25.67 9.37
CA HIS A 141 -16.29 -25.36 10.67
C HIS A 141 -17.76 -24.95 10.52
N ASP A 142 -18.04 -23.99 9.64
CA ASP A 142 -19.40 -23.47 9.46
C ASP A 142 -20.35 -24.54 8.89
N SER A 143 -19.86 -25.41 8.01
CA SER A 143 -20.65 -26.54 7.50
C SER A 143 -20.96 -27.63 8.53
N MET A 144 -20.18 -27.71 9.61
CA MET A 144 -20.34 -28.71 10.68
C MET A 144 -21.34 -28.25 11.76
N PHE A 145 -21.58 -26.94 11.86
CA PHE A 145 -22.44 -26.33 12.89
C PHE A 145 -23.70 -25.64 12.32
N MET A 146 -24.02 -25.87 11.04
CA MET A 146 -25.35 -25.63 10.42
C MET A 146 -26.11 -26.94 10.27
#